data_AF-A0AAW0M843-F1
#
_entry.id   AF-A0AAW0M843-F1
#
_cell.length_a   1.000
_cell.length_b   1.000
_cell.length_c   1.000
_cell.angle_alpha   90.00
_cell.angle_beta   90.00
_cell.angle_gamma   90.00
#
_symmetry.space_group_name_H-M   'P 1'
#
loop_
_entity.id
_entity.type
_entity.pdbx_description
1 polymer ?
#
loop_
_entity_poly.entity_id
_entity_poly.type
_entity_poly.pdbx_seq_one_letter_code
_entity_poly.pdbx_strand_id
1 'polypeptide(L)'
;MQIDSKPVIITGNSLGGSVASLFTLWLLEKINLSSTKTRPLCITFGSPLVGDDGLQEAISKYPTWNSCFLHVVSDHDPVPRVLISPVNPIDSIYKPFGTFLLHSELGCACFEDSQSILDLLTATYSECPENQNPNQVLEFYEALVQHLNHKVICKDATQLVKRNTKSFEAGIITQLEAIGLVRPQQQQRNNGIDNLITRTERQEKKLVILKRHVFDPSKKLNDMKINMAYLEWYKKHFKDKGIGYYDSYKNPGNLSDLNVVRYKKILTCYWEEMVDEAEKKPQKEGASFRTGWLFAGTNYRRMCEPLDIAEYYNKGLKDYINQGRPKHYKQLEQWLKETEKPASNPSQLKKQNVASSLTEDSCFWVHVEEARISCELLSSRESSIGEKESSKHNLVEFENYVLSLMKNYAVSPEIFLPQSSFMLWWKEYEEIIRKGIMGAAYYSPLTDLMKSRSYQNYATGGLEIP
;
A
#
# COMPACT_ATOMS: atom_id res chain seq x y z
N MET A 1 13.96 -30.09 -9.93
CA MET A 1 14.97 -30.07 -8.85
C MET A 1 14.50 -29.07 -7.81
N GLN A 2 13.88 -29.54 -6.72
CA GLN A 2 13.45 -28.70 -5.60
C GLN A 2 14.71 -28.19 -4.89
N ILE A 3 14.94 -26.87 -4.91
CA ILE A 3 15.95 -26.27 -4.03
C ILE A 3 15.35 -26.31 -2.63
N ASP A 4 15.87 -27.20 -1.77
CA ASP A 4 15.63 -27.15 -0.34
C ASP A 4 16.00 -25.75 0.17
N SER A 5 15.02 -24.96 0.61
CA SER A 5 15.26 -23.63 1.15
C SER A 5 15.85 -23.77 2.54
N LYS A 6 17.19 -23.84 2.63
CA LYS A 6 17.90 -23.83 3.92
C LYS A 6 17.72 -22.47 4.60
N PRO A 7 17.42 -22.41 5.91
CA PRO A 7 17.40 -21.15 6.64
C PRO A 7 18.79 -20.51 6.62
N VAL A 8 18.83 -19.18 6.47
CA VAL A 8 20.08 -18.41 6.44
C VAL A 8 20.18 -17.61 7.73
N ILE A 9 21.23 -17.84 8.51
CA ILE A 9 21.53 -17.06 9.71
C ILE A 9 22.75 -16.20 9.41
N ILE A 10 22.64 -14.91 9.72
CA ILE A 10 23.70 -13.91 9.59
C ILE A 10 24.02 -13.47 11.02
N THR A 11 25.29 -13.40 11.38
CA THR A 11 25.67 -13.10 12.77
C THR A 11 26.98 -12.34 12.84
N GLY A 12 27.21 -11.71 13.98
CA GLY A 12 28.45 -11.04 14.30
C GLY A 12 28.44 -10.54 15.74
N ASN A 13 29.64 -10.35 16.28
CA ASN A 13 29.87 -9.75 17.59
C ASN A 13 30.39 -8.32 17.42
N SER A 14 30.00 -7.41 18.32
CA SER A 14 30.46 -6.01 18.31
C SER A 14 30.25 -5.37 16.93
N LEU A 15 31.26 -4.70 16.38
CA LEU A 15 31.21 -4.10 15.04
C LEU A 15 30.84 -5.11 13.94
N GLY A 16 31.25 -6.37 14.08
CA GLY A 16 30.87 -7.44 13.16
C GLY A 16 29.36 -7.68 13.13
N GLY A 17 28.66 -7.47 14.26
CA GLY A 17 27.20 -7.56 14.32
C GLY A 17 26.50 -6.34 13.68
N SER A 18 27.10 -5.15 13.75
CA SER A 18 26.63 -4.00 12.96
C SER A 18 26.75 -4.26 11.46
N VAL A 19 27.88 -4.83 11.01
CA VAL A 19 28.07 -5.25 9.60
C VAL A 19 27.07 -6.33 9.21
N ALA A 20 26.85 -7.33 10.07
CA ALA A 20 25.83 -8.37 9.87
C ALA A 20 24.42 -7.79 9.69
N SER A 21 24.08 -6.77 10.48
CA SER A 21 22.78 -6.08 10.39
C SER A 21 22.62 -5.34 9.08
N LEU A 22 23.62 -4.55 8.68
CA LEU A 22 23.64 -3.84 7.40
C LEU A 22 23.60 -4.80 6.20
N PHE A 23 24.37 -5.90 6.27
CA PHE A 23 24.34 -6.93 5.23
C PHE A 23 22.98 -7.60 5.12
N THR A 24 22.30 -7.84 6.25
CA THR A 24 20.94 -8.37 6.25
C THR A 24 19.95 -7.38 5.62
N LEU A 25 20.06 -6.09 5.93
CA LEU A 25 19.22 -5.06 5.27
C LEU A 25 19.44 -5.03 3.76
N TRP A 26 20.70 -5.07 3.31
CA TRP A 26 21.04 -5.18 1.89
C TRP A 26 20.43 -6.45 1.26
N LEU A 27 20.50 -7.59 1.97
CA LEU A 27 19.90 -8.83 1.51
C LEU A 27 18.37 -8.74 1.40
N LEU A 28 17.70 -8.14 2.39
CA LEU A 28 16.24 -7.92 2.41
C LEU A 28 15.79 -6.97 1.27
N GLU A 29 16.64 -6.03 0.88
CA GLU A 29 16.44 -5.12 -0.25
C GLU A 29 16.62 -5.83 -1.62
N LYS A 30 17.49 -6.85 -1.70
CA LYS A 30 17.71 -7.62 -2.94
C LYS A 30 16.79 -8.83 -3.09
N ILE A 31 16.38 -9.45 -1.98
CA ILE A 31 15.54 -10.66 -2.01
C ILE A 31 14.07 -10.29 -2.04
N ASN A 32 13.33 -10.89 -2.98
CA ASN A 32 11.88 -10.84 -2.96
C ASN A 32 11.31 -11.82 -1.92
N LEU A 33 11.10 -11.33 -0.70
CA LEU A 33 10.54 -12.07 0.45
C LEU A 33 9.16 -12.69 0.21
N SER A 34 8.47 -12.33 -0.89
CA SER A 34 7.19 -12.96 -1.26
C SER A 34 7.35 -14.26 -2.05
N SER A 35 8.56 -14.54 -2.56
CA SER A 35 8.87 -15.74 -3.37
C SER A 35 9.74 -16.76 -2.63
N THR A 36 10.47 -16.33 -1.59
CA THR A 36 11.36 -17.19 -0.81
C THR A 36 10.63 -17.79 0.40
N LYS A 37 10.71 -19.11 0.58
CA LYS A 37 10.12 -19.82 1.72
C LYS A 37 10.85 -19.54 3.05
N THR A 38 12.07 -19.01 3.00
CA THR A 38 12.90 -18.73 4.18
C THR A 38 13.36 -17.27 4.20
N ARG A 39 13.20 -16.63 5.36
CA ARG A 39 13.74 -15.29 5.63
C ARG A 39 15.10 -15.42 6.29
N PRO A 40 16.05 -14.51 6.01
CA PRO A 40 17.28 -14.46 6.78
C PRO A 40 16.95 -14.06 8.24
N LEU A 41 17.72 -14.61 9.18
CA LEU A 41 17.69 -14.18 10.57
C LEU A 41 19.07 -13.62 10.93
N CYS A 42 19.12 -12.33 11.28
CA CYS A 42 20.28 -11.66 11.82
C CYS A 42 20.29 -11.79 13.34
N ILE A 43 21.29 -12.44 13.91
CA ILE A 43 21.50 -12.53 15.36
C ILE A 43 22.81 -11.83 15.69
N THR A 44 22.78 -10.77 16.48
CA THR A 44 24.00 -10.01 16.81
C THR A 44 24.26 -10.05 18.31
N PHE A 45 25.54 -10.01 18.70
CA PHE A 45 25.95 -9.98 20.10
C PHE A 45 26.70 -8.68 20.36
N GLY A 46 26.30 -7.91 21.38
CA GLY A 46 27.04 -6.74 21.85
C GLY A 46 27.33 -5.68 20.81
N SER A 47 26.44 -5.53 19.83
CA SER A 47 26.67 -4.65 18.69
C SER A 47 26.26 -3.21 18.98
N PRO A 48 27.04 -2.20 18.55
CA PRO A 48 26.60 -0.82 18.63
C PRO A 48 25.38 -0.59 17.73
N LEU A 49 24.55 0.39 18.11
CA LEU A 49 23.37 0.78 17.35
C LEU A 49 23.74 1.22 15.92
N VAL A 50 22.83 1.00 14.98
CA VAL A 50 23.03 1.30 13.56
C VAL A 50 21.82 2.06 13.03
N GLY A 51 22.08 3.15 12.30
CA GLY A 51 21.06 3.96 11.65
C GLY A 51 20.36 4.96 12.57
N ASP A 52 19.70 5.90 11.94
CA ASP A 52 19.03 7.04 12.54
C ASP A 52 17.51 6.84 12.62
N ASP A 53 16.78 7.91 12.98
CA ASP A 53 15.32 7.95 12.96
C ASP A 53 14.74 7.53 11.61
N GLY A 54 15.36 7.98 10.50
CA GLY A 54 14.91 7.64 9.15
C GLY A 54 14.99 6.13 8.87
N LEU A 55 16.12 5.49 9.23
CA LEU A 55 16.26 4.04 9.08
C LEU A 55 15.30 3.28 9.99
N GLN A 56 15.15 3.70 11.24
CA GLN A 56 14.24 3.07 12.20
C GLN A 56 12.78 3.18 11.75
N GLU A 57 12.35 4.34 11.28
CA GLU A 57 11.00 4.56 10.75
C GLU A 57 10.77 3.71 9.50
N ALA A 58 11.77 3.64 8.60
CA ALA A 58 11.71 2.81 7.42
C ALA A 58 11.54 1.33 7.78
N ILE A 59 12.34 0.79 8.71
CA ILE A 59 12.26 -0.64 9.11
C ILE A 59 10.99 -0.95 9.88
N SER A 60 10.55 -0.06 10.79
CA SER A 60 9.36 -0.28 11.62
C SER A 60 8.05 -0.32 10.81
N LYS A 61 8.00 0.39 9.67
CA LYS A 61 6.93 0.27 8.66
C LYS A 61 6.88 -1.13 8.02
N TYR A 62 7.92 -1.96 8.16
CA TYR A 62 7.98 -3.35 7.67
C TYR A 62 8.15 -4.34 8.81
N PRO A 63 7.06 -4.78 9.46
CA PRO A 63 7.13 -5.80 10.50
C PRO A 63 7.88 -7.07 10.04
N THR A 64 7.78 -7.41 8.76
CA THR A 64 8.50 -8.54 8.18
C THR A 64 10.02 -8.36 8.13
N TRP A 65 10.52 -7.14 7.93
CA TRP A 65 11.96 -6.83 8.00
C TRP A 65 12.39 -6.73 9.45
N ASN A 66 11.64 -6.00 10.28
CA ASN A 66 11.93 -5.85 11.72
C ASN A 66 12.05 -7.21 12.42
N SER A 67 11.22 -8.19 12.04
CA SER A 67 11.25 -9.57 12.58
C SER A 67 12.48 -10.40 12.19
N CYS A 68 13.33 -9.89 11.29
CA CYS A 68 14.55 -10.59 10.86
C CYS A 68 15.75 -10.29 11.75
N PHE A 69 15.62 -9.45 12.78
CA PHE A 69 16.73 -8.99 13.61
C PHE A 69 16.51 -9.33 15.09
N LEU A 70 17.52 -9.97 15.68
CA LEU A 70 17.63 -10.26 17.11
C LEU A 70 18.98 -9.75 17.64
N HIS A 71 18.94 -8.70 18.45
CA HIS A 71 20.11 -8.08 19.06
C HIS A 71 20.24 -8.55 20.51
N VAL A 72 21.23 -9.39 20.80
CA VAL A 72 21.52 -9.90 22.14
C VAL A 72 22.47 -8.94 22.85
N VAL A 73 22.05 -8.44 24.01
CA VAL A 73 22.79 -7.45 24.79
C VAL A 73 22.89 -7.88 26.25
N SER A 74 24.11 -7.96 26.76
CA SER A 74 24.38 -8.12 28.19
C SER A 74 24.22 -6.79 28.93
N ASP A 75 23.78 -6.83 30.18
CA ASP A 75 23.79 -5.70 31.12
C ASP A 75 25.21 -5.20 31.40
N HIS A 76 26.21 -6.07 31.37
CA HIS A 76 27.62 -5.75 31.56
C HIS A 76 28.37 -5.22 30.32
N ASP A 77 27.76 -5.23 29.14
CA ASP A 77 28.45 -4.85 27.90
C ASP A 77 28.30 -3.34 27.58
N PRO A 78 29.37 -2.53 27.64
CA PRO A 78 29.25 -1.10 27.33
C PRO A 78 29.01 -0.83 25.84
N VAL A 79 29.37 -1.74 24.92
CA VAL A 79 29.46 -1.46 23.47
C VAL A 79 28.12 -1.00 22.86
N PRO A 80 26.97 -1.64 23.11
CA PRO A 80 25.68 -1.19 22.59
C PRO A 80 25.24 0.21 23.05
N ARG A 81 25.88 0.74 24.11
CA ARG A 81 25.53 2.01 24.76
C ARG A 81 26.44 3.17 24.36
N VAL A 82 27.59 2.88 23.72
CA VAL A 82 28.60 3.88 23.34
C VAL A 82 28.03 5.01 22.47
N LEU A 83 27.03 4.71 21.66
CA LEU A 83 26.43 5.65 20.71
C LEU A 83 25.14 6.30 21.22
N ILE A 84 24.76 6.07 22.47
CA ILE A 84 23.59 6.69 23.11
C ILE A 84 24.05 7.97 23.81
N SER A 85 23.38 9.10 23.53
CA SER A 85 23.69 10.37 24.19
C SER A 85 23.52 10.26 25.71
N PRO A 86 24.55 10.58 26.52
CA PRO A 86 24.46 10.48 27.98
C PRO A 86 23.58 11.57 28.61
N VAL A 87 23.24 12.63 27.85
CA VAL A 87 22.46 13.77 28.35
C VAL A 87 20.96 13.59 28.12
N ASN A 88 20.56 12.98 26.99
CA ASN A 88 19.16 12.68 26.67
C ASN A 88 19.08 11.49 25.69
N PRO A 89 18.54 10.32 26.10
CA PRO A 89 18.36 9.18 25.22
C PRO A 89 17.45 9.47 24.01
N ILE A 90 16.53 10.44 24.15
CA ILE A 90 15.64 10.90 23.07
C ILE A 90 16.43 11.56 21.94
N ASP A 91 17.53 12.25 22.26
CA ASP A 91 18.39 12.95 21.31
C ASP A 91 19.50 12.05 20.73
N SER A 92 19.45 10.73 20.98
CA SER A 92 20.37 9.79 20.37
C SER A 92 20.22 9.82 18.85
N ILE A 93 21.31 10.13 18.14
CA ILE A 93 21.38 10.09 16.67
C ILE A 93 21.09 8.68 16.17
N TYR A 94 21.55 7.67 16.91
CA TYR A 94 21.34 6.27 16.56
C TYR A 94 20.11 5.69 17.26
N LYS A 95 19.27 4.98 16.49
CA LYS A 95 18.03 4.38 16.98
C LYS A 95 18.05 2.86 16.88
N PRO A 96 17.55 2.13 17.89
CA PRO A 96 17.40 0.68 17.79
C PRO A 96 16.25 0.31 16.85
N PHE A 97 16.46 -0.76 16.09
CA PHE A 97 15.45 -1.46 15.31
C PHE A 97 15.57 -2.97 15.56
N GLY A 98 14.57 -3.76 15.15
CA GLY A 98 14.54 -5.19 15.41
C GLY A 98 14.09 -5.52 16.83
N THR A 99 14.34 -6.77 17.23
CA THR A 99 14.07 -7.24 18.60
C THR A 99 15.35 -7.23 19.40
N PHE A 100 15.33 -6.66 20.61
CA PHE A 100 16.46 -6.70 21.54
C PHE A 100 16.18 -7.72 22.65
N LEU A 101 17.08 -8.69 22.81
CA LEU A 101 17.12 -9.60 23.95
C LEU A 101 18.12 -9.04 24.97
N LEU A 102 17.60 -8.42 26.02
CA LEU A 102 18.40 -7.92 27.12
C LEU A 102 18.57 -9.04 28.15
N HIS A 103 19.80 -9.25 28.63
CA HIS A 103 20.14 -10.31 29.57
C HIS A 103 20.87 -9.77 30.79
N SER A 104 20.54 -10.35 31.95
CA SER A 104 21.29 -10.22 33.20
C SER A 104 21.41 -11.59 33.87
N GLU A 105 22.10 -11.67 35.01
CA GLU A 105 22.18 -12.90 35.80
C GLU A 105 20.80 -13.43 36.26
N LEU A 106 19.80 -12.56 36.37
CA LEU A 106 18.44 -12.94 36.79
C LEU A 106 17.61 -13.57 35.66
N GLY A 107 18.00 -13.35 34.41
CA GLY A 107 17.29 -13.86 33.24
C GLY A 107 17.42 -12.96 32.02
N CYS A 108 16.40 -13.00 31.17
CA CYS A 108 16.39 -12.23 29.94
C CYS A 108 14.96 -11.82 29.55
N ALA A 109 14.83 -10.69 28.86
CA ALA A 109 13.56 -10.23 28.30
C ALA A 109 13.75 -9.62 26.90
N CYS A 110 12.73 -9.79 26.05
CA CYS A 110 12.70 -9.22 24.71
C CYS A 110 11.88 -7.93 24.67
N PHE A 111 12.40 -6.94 23.96
CA PHE A 111 11.73 -5.67 23.68
C PHE A 111 11.85 -5.34 22.19
N GLU A 112 10.86 -4.64 21.65
CA GLU A 112 10.82 -4.26 20.23
C GLU A 112 10.59 -2.76 20.04
N ASP A 113 10.02 -2.06 21.02
CA ASP A 113 9.81 -0.62 20.92
C ASP A 113 11.14 0.13 21.03
N SER A 114 11.44 0.93 20.00
CA SER A 114 12.73 1.62 19.88
C SER A 114 13.04 2.53 21.06
N GLN A 115 12.04 3.30 21.52
CA GLN A 115 12.22 4.21 22.64
C GLN A 115 12.44 3.43 23.95
N SER A 116 11.65 2.38 24.18
CA SER A 116 11.78 1.51 25.34
C SER A 116 13.17 0.87 25.37
N ILE A 117 13.68 0.40 24.23
CA ILE A 117 15.03 -0.18 24.15
C ILE A 117 16.10 0.86 24.53
N LEU A 118 16.03 2.09 24.02
CA LEU A 118 16.97 3.17 24.40
C LEU A 118 16.95 3.47 25.90
N ASP A 119 15.75 3.50 26.47
CA ASP A 119 15.55 3.77 27.89
C ASP A 119 16.13 2.65 28.77
N LEU A 120 15.94 1.40 28.34
CA LEU A 120 16.42 0.21 29.05
C LEU A 120 17.94 0.04 28.92
N LEU A 121 18.52 0.32 27.75
CA LEU A 121 19.98 0.30 27.55
C LEU A 121 20.68 1.32 28.46
N THR A 122 20.10 2.51 28.60
CA THR A 122 20.60 3.57 29.50
C THR A 122 20.45 3.17 30.98
N ALA A 123 19.30 2.61 31.36
CA ALA A 123 19.01 2.24 32.75
C ALA A 123 19.90 1.08 33.24
N THR A 124 20.10 0.05 32.40
CA THR A 124 20.91 -1.13 32.75
C THR A 124 22.40 -0.82 32.91
N TYR A 125 22.90 0.25 32.30
CA TYR A 125 24.31 0.65 32.44
C TYR A 125 24.59 1.42 33.74
N SER A 126 23.64 2.23 34.20
CA SER A 126 23.80 3.10 35.38
C SER A 126 23.94 2.33 36.70
N GLU A 127 23.64 1.02 36.73
CA GLU A 127 23.79 0.16 37.91
C GLU A 127 25.12 -0.62 37.93
N CYS A 128 25.97 -0.49 36.90
CA CYS A 128 27.21 -1.25 36.80
C CYS A 128 28.38 -0.56 37.56
N PRO A 129 29.12 -1.26 38.44
CA PRO A 129 30.27 -0.68 39.15
C PRO A 129 31.39 -0.26 38.17
N GLU A 130 32.00 0.89 38.43
CA GLU A 130 32.97 1.63 37.58
C GLU A 130 34.28 0.89 37.16
N ASN A 131 34.43 -0.43 37.32
CA ASN A 131 35.70 -1.12 37.07
C ASN A 131 35.52 -2.55 36.52
N GLN A 132 35.01 -2.70 35.30
CA GLN A 132 35.10 -3.98 34.58
C GLN A 132 36.00 -3.86 33.34
N ASN A 133 36.84 -4.88 33.15
CA ASN A 133 37.83 -4.96 32.08
C ASN A 133 37.11 -5.15 30.74
N PRO A 134 37.29 -4.27 29.73
CA PRO A 134 36.61 -4.36 28.44
C PRO A 134 36.91 -5.68 27.68
N ASN A 135 37.94 -6.41 28.06
CA ASN A 135 38.29 -7.71 27.47
C ASN A 135 37.41 -8.88 27.94
N GLN A 136 36.53 -8.72 28.94
CA GLN A 136 35.61 -9.77 29.42
C GLN A 136 34.31 -9.87 28.61
N VAL A 137 34.09 -8.98 27.63
CA VAL A 137 32.82 -8.89 26.88
C VAL A 137 32.49 -10.20 26.14
N LEU A 138 33.49 -10.93 25.65
CA LEU A 138 33.27 -12.19 24.93
C LEU A 138 32.83 -13.34 25.86
N GLU A 139 33.32 -13.35 27.10
CA GLU A 139 32.99 -14.37 28.10
C GLU A 139 31.52 -14.29 28.52
N PHE A 140 30.94 -13.07 28.55
CA PHE A 140 29.53 -12.86 28.89
C PHE A 140 28.57 -13.53 27.89
N TYR A 141 28.84 -13.40 26.59
CA TYR A 141 27.95 -13.97 25.57
C TYR A 141 28.09 -15.49 25.44
N GLU A 142 29.29 -16.04 25.67
CA GLU A 142 29.47 -17.49 25.74
C GLU A 142 28.67 -18.10 26.90
N ALA A 143 28.83 -17.55 28.11
CA ALA A 143 28.10 -18.00 29.29
C ALA A 143 26.58 -17.88 29.09
N LEU A 144 26.11 -16.80 28.48
CA LEU A 144 24.72 -16.58 28.13
C LEU A 144 24.18 -17.66 27.19
N VAL A 145 24.88 -17.96 26.09
CA VAL A 145 24.45 -18.97 25.12
C VAL A 145 24.42 -20.36 25.77
N GLN A 146 25.43 -20.68 26.57
CA GLN A 146 25.47 -21.94 27.34
C GLN A 146 24.31 -22.03 28.34
N HIS A 147 24.03 -20.94 29.08
CA HIS A 147 22.94 -20.87 30.04
C HIS A 147 21.56 -21.02 29.38
N LEU A 148 21.33 -20.33 28.25
CA LEU A 148 20.09 -20.47 27.48
C LEU A 148 19.93 -21.88 26.92
N ASN A 149 21.00 -22.48 26.39
CA ASN A 149 20.98 -23.85 25.90
C ASN A 149 20.65 -24.85 27.03
N HIS A 150 21.26 -24.67 28.21
CA HIS A 150 20.97 -25.48 29.39
C HIS A 150 19.52 -25.34 29.84
N LYS A 151 18.95 -24.12 29.89
CA LYS A 151 17.53 -23.92 30.22
C LYS A 151 16.57 -24.61 29.25
N VAL A 152 16.88 -24.57 27.94
CA VAL A 152 16.07 -25.24 26.91
C VAL A 152 16.18 -26.76 27.01
N ILE A 153 17.38 -27.30 27.24
CA ILE A 153 17.64 -28.75 27.34
C ILE A 153 17.10 -29.34 28.65
N CYS A 154 17.30 -28.66 29.78
CA CYS A 154 16.99 -29.16 31.11
C CYS A 154 15.55 -28.89 31.57
N LYS A 155 14.72 -28.22 30.74
CA LYS A 155 13.37 -27.76 31.12
C LYS A 155 13.36 -27.10 32.51
N ASP A 156 14.37 -26.29 32.79
CA ASP A 156 14.59 -25.80 34.15
C ASP A 156 13.49 -24.79 34.52
N ALA A 157 12.60 -25.24 35.39
CA ALA A 157 11.41 -24.52 35.83
C ALA A 157 11.77 -23.58 37.00
N THR A 158 12.79 -22.73 36.83
CA THR A 158 12.94 -21.56 37.70
C THR A 158 11.81 -20.60 37.36
N GLN A 159 10.66 -20.86 37.97
CA GLN A 159 9.51 -19.98 37.96
C GLN A 159 9.99 -18.64 38.52
N LEU A 160 10.11 -17.61 37.66
CA LEU A 160 9.87 -16.25 38.15
C LEU A 160 8.55 -16.32 38.90
N VAL A 161 8.57 -15.89 40.17
CA VAL A 161 7.45 -15.93 41.10
C VAL A 161 6.18 -15.56 40.34
N LYS A 162 5.30 -16.54 40.15
CA LYS A 162 4.07 -16.39 39.38
C LYS A 162 3.14 -15.49 40.18
N ARG A 163 3.35 -14.17 40.12
CA ARG A 163 2.39 -13.18 40.61
C ARG A 163 1.14 -13.37 39.75
N ASN A 164 0.08 -13.89 40.37
CA ASN A 164 -1.23 -13.96 39.76
C ASN A 164 -1.79 -12.54 39.62
N THR A 165 -1.33 -11.82 38.60
CA THR A 165 -1.89 -10.53 38.19
C THR A 165 -1.93 -10.49 36.67
N LYS A 166 -3.15 -10.53 36.11
CA LYS A 166 -3.44 -10.56 34.67
C LYS A 166 -3.23 -9.20 33.97
N SER A 167 -2.59 -8.23 34.61
CA SER A 167 -2.40 -6.89 34.04
C SER A 167 -1.16 -6.85 33.15
N PHE A 168 -1.22 -6.04 32.09
CA PHE A 168 -0.09 -5.80 31.18
C PHE A 168 1.12 -5.25 31.94
N GLU A 169 0.88 -4.33 32.87
CA GLU A 169 1.85 -3.78 33.81
C GLU A 169 2.63 -4.88 34.58
N ALA A 170 1.94 -5.91 35.09
CA ALA A 170 2.60 -7.00 35.82
C ALA A 170 3.57 -7.77 34.90
N GLY A 171 3.22 -7.96 33.63
CA GLY A 171 4.11 -8.55 32.63
C GLY A 171 5.36 -7.71 32.38
N ILE A 172 5.20 -6.39 32.24
CA ILE A 172 6.33 -5.46 32.10
C ILE A 172 7.22 -5.51 33.34
N ILE A 173 6.64 -5.47 34.55
CA ILE A 173 7.40 -5.57 35.81
C ILE A 173 8.21 -6.87 35.84
N THR A 174 7.62 -8.02 35.50
CA THR A 174 8.31 -9.32 35.45
C THR A 174 9.46 -9.31 34.44
N GLN A 175 9.30 -8.68 33.28
CA GLN A 175 10.38 -8.54 32.30
C GLN A 175 11.51 -7.63 32.82
N LEU A 176 11.18 -6.53 33.49
CA LEU A 176 12.15 -5.62 34.09
C LEU A 176 12.90 -6.24 35.28
N GLU A 177 12.22 -7.08 36.07
CA GLU A 177 12.84 -7.91 37.12
C GLU A 177 13.86 -8.89 36.49
N ALA A 178 13.51 -9.53 35.38
CA ALA A 178 14.37 -10.50 34.70
C ALA A 178 15.66 -9.88 34.12
N ILE A 179 15.69 -8.57 33.86
CA ILE A 179 16.87 -7.85 33.36
C ILE A 179 17.60 -7.06 34.46
N GLY A 180 17.27 -7.29 35.73
CA GLY A 180 17.98 -6.71 36.88
C GLY A 180 17.48 -5.33 37.37
N LEU A 181 16.59 -4.66 36.65
CA LEU A 181 16.17 -3.28 36.95
C LEU A 181 15.15 -3.16 38.09
N VAL A 182 14.44 -4.23 38.43
CA VAL A 182 13.45 -4.23 39.51
C VAL A 182 13.79 -5.34 40.49
N ARG A 183 13.96 -4.99 41.78
CA ARG A 183 14.23 -5.96 42.85
C ARG A 183 12.98 -6.19 43.70
N PRO A 184 12.54 -7.45 43.92
CA PRO A 184 11.32 -7.75 44.68
C PRO A 184 11.33 -7.31 46.16
N GLN A 185 12.50 -7.03 46.74
CA GLN A 185 12.69 -6.85 48.19
C GLN A 185 12.81 -5.39 48.66
N GLN A 186 12.77 -4.39 47.77
CA GLN A 186 12.78 -2.98 48.19
C GLN A 186 11.35 -2.45 48.36
N GLN A 187 10.97 -2.13 49.61
CA GLN A 187 9.69 -1.50 49.96
C GLN A 187 9.56 -0.04 49.48
N GLN A 188 10.65 0.56 49.00
CA GLN A 188 10.65 1.89 48.38
C GLN A 188 11.13 1.75 46.93
N ARG A 189 10.20 1.74 45.97
CA ARG A 189 10.56 1.96 44.57
C ARG A 189 10.98 3.41 44.39
N ASN A 190 12.10 3.63 43.73
CA ASN A 190 12.53 4.97 43.35
C ASN A 190 11.59 5.51 42.27
N ASN A 191 11.21 6.80 42.35
CA ASN A 191 10.37 7.48 41.35
C ASN A 191 10.86 7.28 39.90
N GLY A 192 12.17 7.11 39.69
CA GLY A 192 12.76 6.84 38.37
C GLY A 192 12.36 5.47 37.79
N ILE A 193 12.28 4.43 38.61
CA ILE A 193 11.90 3.07 38.18
C ILE A 193 10.40 3.02 37.83
N ASP A 194 9.54 3.66 38.65
CA ASP A 194 8.10 3.73 38.37
C ASP A 194 7.80 4.52 37.08
N ASN A 195 8.55 5.59 36.82
CA ASN A 195 8.46 6.33 35.56
C ASN A 195 8.91 5.48 34.35
N LEU A 196 9.97 4.68 34.52
CA LEU A 196 10.44 3.74 33.47
C LEU A 196 9.39 2.67 33.18
N ILE A 197 8.82 2.03 34.22
CA ILE A 197 7.73 1.05 34.09
C ILE A 197 6.56 1.66 33.31
N THR A 198 6.09 2.84 33.72
CA THR A 198 4.95 3.52 33.09
C THR A 198 5.22 3.84 31.62
N ARG A 199 6.44 4.29 31.31
CA ARG A 199 6.84 4.64 29.94
C ARG A 199 6.97 3.40 29.05
N THR A 200 7.67 2.36 29.51
CA THR A 200 7.81 1.09 28.79
C THR A 200 6.44 0.45 28.56
N GLU A 201 5.58 0.41 29.58
CA GLU A 201 4.20 -0.08 29.43
C GLU A 201 3.43 0.68 28.36
N ARG A 202 3.50 2.01 28.38
CA ARG A 202 2.79 2.85 27.41
C ARG A 202 3.25 2.59 25.98
N GLN A 203 4.55 2.46 25.74
CA GLN A 203 5.07 2.30 24.39
C GLN A 203 4.85 0.88 23.86
N GLU A 204 5.09 -0.15 24.68
CA GLU A 204 4.83 -1.54 24.29
C GLU A 204 3.34 -1.79 24.02
N LYS A 205 2.43 -1.15 24.77
CA LYS A 205 0.98 -1.17 24.44
C LYS A 205 0.69 -0.57 23.08
N LYS A 206 1.28 0.58 22.74
CA LYS A 206 1.10 1.21 21.41
C LYS A 206 1.60 0.30 20.30
N LEU A 207 2.76 -0.33 20.50
CA LEU A 207 3.35 -1.26 19.53
C LEU A 207 2.45 -2.49 19.31
N VAL A 208 1.86 -3.06 20.37
CA VAL A 208 0.89 -4.16 20.26
C VAL A 208 -0.36 -3.74 19.48
N ILE A 209 -0.88 -2.53 19.71
CA ILE A 209 -2.04 -2.00 18.96
C ILE A 209 -1.69 -1.83 17.48
N LEU A 210 -0.51 -1.26 17.18
CA LEU A 210 -0.03 -1.07 15.82
C LEU A 210 0.09 -2.41 15.08
N LYS A 211 0.63 -3.44 15.74
CA LYS A 211 0.74 -4.80 15.18
C LYS A 211 -0.63 -5.47 14.92
N ARG A 212 -1.67 -5.15 15.70
CA ARG A 212 -3.03 -5.68 15.47
C ARG A 212 -3.70 -5.06 14.25
N HIS A 213 -3.33 -3.83 13.90
CA HIS A 213 -3.85 -3.11 12.73
C HIS A 213 -3.04 -3.33 11.45
N VAL A 214 -2.09 -4.28 11.43
CA VAL A 214 -1.33 -4.59 10.21
C VAL A 214 -2.29 -5.03 9.12
N PHE A 215 -2.37 -4.20 8.08
CA PHE A 215 -3.15 -4.47 6.90
C PHE A 215 -2.64 -5.75 6.25
N ASP A 216 -3.51 -6.75 6.16
CA ASP A 216 -3.23 -8.02 5.49
C ASP A 216 -4.07 -8.09 4.21
N PRO A 217 -3.45 -7.79 3.05
CA PRO A 217 -4.12 -7.86 1.76
C PRO A 217 -4.79 -9.21 1.49
N SER A 218 -4.24 -10.31 2.05
CA SER A 218 -4.72 -11.66 1.80
C SER A 218 -6.03 -11.98 2.54
N LYS A 219 -6.21 -11.43 3.75
CA LYS A 219 -7.44 -11.61 4.54
C LYS A 219 -8.64 -10.92 3.90
N LYS A 220 -8.44 -9.71 3.38
CA LYS A 220 -9.49 -8.93 2.69
C LYS A 220 -9.60 -9.26 1.18
N LEU A 221 -8.77 -10.16 0.64
CA LEU A 221 -8.75 -10.49 -0.79
C LEU A 221 -10.06 -11.13 -1.26
N ASN A 222 -10.63 -12.03 -0.46
CA ASN A 222 -11.89 -12.69 -0.82
C ASN A 222 -13.04 -11.69 -0.83
N ASP A 223 -13.11 -10.80 0.16
CA ASP A 223 -14.10 -9.73 0.19
C ASP A 223 -13.95 -8.81 -1.03
N MET A 224 -12.72 -8.45 -1.40
CA MET A 224 -12.44 -7.66 -2.61
C MET A 224 -12.97 -8.37 -3.87
N LYS A 225 -12.67 -9.66 -4.05
CA LYS A 225 -13.15 -10.44 -5.19
C LYS A 225 -14.67 -10.54 -5.24
N ILE A 226 -15.32 -10.75 -4.10
CA ILE A 226 -16.78 -10.81 -4.00
C ILE A 226 -17.41 -9.48 -4.43
N ASN A 227 -16.89 -8.36 -3.92
CA ASN A 227 -17.41 -7.04 -4.28
C ASN A 227 -17.16 -6.69 -5.75
N MET A 228 -16.02 -7.11 -6.31
CA MET A 228 -15.75 -6.98 -7.75
C MET A 228 -16.75 -7.77 -8.60
N ALA A 229 -17.04 -9.01 -8.22
CA ALA A 229 -18.02 -9.85 -8.92
C ALA A 229 -19.44 -9.24 -8.85
N TYR A 230 -19.81 -8.61 -7.74
CA TYR A 230 -21.07 -7.87 -7.66
C TYR A 230 -21.11 -6.65 -8.60
N LEU A 231 -20.00 -5.92 -8.77
CA LEU A 231 -19.91 -4.84 -9.75
C LEU A 231 -20.02 -5.37 -11.19
N GLU A 232 -19.38 -6.49 -11.50
CA GLU A 232 -19.50 -7.14 -12.81
C GLU A 232 -20.94 -7.58 -13.10
N TRP A 233 -21.64 -8.09 -12.08
CA TRP A 233 -23.05 -8.45 -12.20
C TRP A 233 -23.95 -7.23 -12.40
N TYR A 234 -23.74 -6.16 -11.63
CA TYR A 234 -24.40 -4.87 -11.84
C TYR A 234 -24.18 -4.35 -13.26
N LYS A 235 -22.94 -4.41 -13.74
CA LYS A 235 -22.57 -3.98 -15.08
C LYS A 235 -23.32 -4.76 -16.16
N LYS A 236 -23.37 -6.09 -16.03
CA LYS A 236 -24.12 -6.96 -16.93
C LYS A 236 -25.63 -6.63 -16.92
N HIS A 237 -26.21 -6.47 -15.74
CA HIS A 237 -27.65 -6.19 -15.59
C HIS A 237 -28.08 -4.91 -16.34
N PHE A 238 -27.29 -3.85 -16.27
CA PHE A 238 -27.61 -2.59 -16.95
C PHE A 238 -27.17 -2.55 -18.41
N LYS A 239 -26.22 -3.40 -18.81
CA LYS A 239 -25.94 -3.68 -20.23
C LYS A 239 -27.16 -4.32 -20.90
N ASP A 240 -27.77 -5.32 -20.26
CA ASP A 240 -28.93 -6.04 -20.80
C ASP A 240 -30.18 -5.14 -20.92
N LYS A 241 -30.25 -4.05 -20.14
CA LYS A 241 -31.29 -3.01 -20.23
C LYS A 241 -31.02 -1.93 -21.28
N GLY A 242 -29.85 -1.96 -21.95
CA GLY A 242 -29.48 -0.95 -22.94
C GLY A 242 -29.11 0.43 -22.37
N ILE A 243 -28.78 0.50 -21.07
CA ILE A 243 -28.43 1.75 -20.36
C ILE A 243 -26.92 1.85 -20.16
N GLY A 244 -26.31 0.76 -19.71
CA GLY A 244 -24.93 0.77 -19.25
C GLY A 244 -24.82 1.18 -17.78
N TYR A 245 -23.77 0.69 -17.14
CA TYR A 245 -23.61 0.78 -15.69
C TYR A 245 -23.21 2.19 -15.21
N TYR A 246 -22.48 2.94 -16.04
CA TYR A 246 -22.13 4.34 -15.80
C TYR A 246 -23.37 5.21 -15.71
N ASP A 247 -24.20 5.21 -16.75
CA ASP A 247 -25.41 6.03 -16.85
C ASP A 247 -26.45 5.69 -15.80
N SER A 248 -26.59 4.40 -15.50
CA SER A 248 -27.47 3.95 -14.41
C SER A 248 -26.98 4.41 -13.04
N TYR A 249 -25.66 4.43 -12.80
CA TYR A 249 -25.12 4.89 -11.52
C TYR A 249 -25.25 6.41 -11.39
N LYS A 250 -25.03 7.16 -12.49
CA LYS A 250 -25.17 8.61 -12.54
C LYS A 250 -26.58 9.07 -12.19
N ASN A 251 -27.60 8.36 -12.69
CA ASN A 251 -29.01 8.67 -12.48
C ASN A 251 -29.69 7.54 -11.68
N PRO A 252 -29.50 7.49 -10.35
CA PRO A 252 -29.98 6.37 -9.54
C PRO A 252 -31.51 6.32 -9.58
N GLY A 253 -32.04 5.27 -10.21
CA GLY A 253 -33.48 5.06 -10.36
C GLY A 253 -34.04 3.99 -9.42
N ASN A 254 -33.20 3.09 -8.89
CA ASN A 254 -33.65 1.88 -8.17
C ASN A 254 -32.89 1.63 -6.85
N LEU A 255 -33.54 0.89 -5.94
CA LEU A 255 -32.95 0.39 -4.69
C LEU A 255 -31.71 -0.52 -4.91
N SER A 256 -31.54 -1.11 -6.10
CA SER A 256 -30.33 -1.86 -6.49
C SER A 256 -29.06 -1.02 -6.41
N ASP A 257 -29.20 0.30 -6.57
CA ASP A 257 -28.08 1.22 -6.71
C ASP A 257 -27.47 1.57 -5.33
N LEU A 258 -28.20 1.32 -4.24
CA LEU A 258 -27.65 1.40 -2.87
C LEU A 258 -26.61 0.32 -2.59
N ASN A 259 -26.78 -0.88 -3.17
CA ASN A 259 -25.83 -1.98 -2.99
C ASN A 259 -24.54 -1.73 -3.77
N VAL A 260 -24.62 -1.21 -5.00
CA VAL A 260 -23.42 -0.90 -5.81
C VAL A 260 -22.56 0.18 -5.15
N VAL A 261 -23.18 1.20 -4.53
CA VAL A 261 -22.46 2.22 -3.73
C VAL A 261 -21.68 1.56 -2.58
N ARG A 262 -22.30 0.59 -1.88
CA ARG A 262 -21.64 -0.15 -0.81
C ARG A 262 -20.46 -0.97 -1.33
N TYR A 263 -20.64 -1.72 -2.42
CA TYR A 263 -19.58 -2.55 -3.00
C TYR A 263 -18.39 -1.71 -3.47
N LYS A 264 -18.68 -0.61 -4.19
CA LYS A 264 -17.67 0.39 -4.61
C LYS A 264 -16.91 0.93 -3.39
N LYS A 265 -17.59 1.35 -2.32
CA LYS A 265 -16.95 1.89 -1.12
C LYS A 265 -15.99 0.90 -0.47
N ILE A 266 -16.37 -0.38 -0.36
CA ILE A 266 -15.50 -1.43 0.20
C ILE A 266 -14.23 -1.59 -0.65
N LEU A 267 -14.39 -1.60 -1.99
CA LEU A 267 -13.26 -1.68 -2.91
C LEU A 267 -12.34 -0.45 -2.80
N THR A 268 -12.92 0.75 -2.73
CA THR A 268 -12.15 2.00 -2.58
C THR A 268 -11.33 2.00 -1.30
N CYS A 269 -11.93 1.70 -0.14
CA CYS A 269 -11.16 1.63 1.11
C CYS A 269 -10.02 0.61 1.04
N TYR A 270 -10.26 -0.55 0.42
CA TYR A 270 -9.21 -1.57 0.25
C TYR A 270 -8.06 -1.06 -0.62
N TRP A 271 -8.36 -0.42 -1.76
CA TRP A 271 -7.33 0.03 -2.69
C TRP A 271 -6.60 1.29 -2.22
N GLU A 272 -7.26 2.16 -1.45
CA GLU A 272 -6.61 3.26 -0.73
C GLU A 272 -5.60 2.72 0.29
N GLU A 273 -6.00 1.77 1.15
CA GLU A 273 -5.10 1.10 2.09
C GLU A 273 -3.95 0.39 1.35
N MET A 274 -4.23 -0.31 0.23
CA MET A 274 -3.20 -0.97 -0.58
C MET A 274 -2.17 0.01 -1.17
N VAL A 275 -2.61 1.16 -1.67
CA VAL A 275 -1.73 2.17 -2.25
C VAL A 275 -0.88 2.82 -1.17
N ASP A 276 -1.48 3.21 -0.04
CA ASP A 276 -0.76 3.81 1.09
C ASP A 276 0.31 2.85 1.63
N GLU A 277 0.00 1.56 1.78
CA GLU A 277 0.96 0.55 2.22
C GLU A 277 2.03 0.24 1.18
N ALA A 278 1.78 0.47 -0.10
CA ALA A 278 2.79 0.35 -1.15
C ALA A 278 3.73 1.57 -1.19
N GLU A 279 3.20 2.77 -0.99
CA GLU A 279 4.00 4.01 -0.95
C GLU A 279 4.89 4.09 0.30
N LYS A 280 4.44 3.55 1.45
CA LYS A 280 5.28 3.43 2.65
C LYS A 280 6.49 2.51 2.45
N LYS A 281 6.51 1.71 1.37
CA LYS A 281 7.66 0.93 0.83
C LYS A 281 9.03 1.58 1.01
N PRO A 282 10.10 1.03 1.64
CA PRO A 282 11.45 1.36 1.18
C PRO A 282 11.59 0.73 -0.20
N GLN A 283 10.98 1.38 -1.19
CA GLN A 283 11.05 0.97 -2.57
C GLN A 283 12.37 1.49 -3.13
N LYS A 284 13.05 0.65 -3.91
CA LYS A 284 13.95 1.17 -4.95
C LYS A 284 13.13 2.04 -5.90
N GLU A 285 13.77 3.01 -6.53
CA GLU A 285 13.29 3.49 -7.83
C GLU A 285 12.96 2.28 -8.72
N GLY A 286 11.68 2.12 -9.07
CA GLY A 286 11.19 1.03 -9.93
C GLY A 286 10.92 -0.33 -9.27
N ALA A 287 10.82 -0.43 -7.93
CA ALA A 287 10.40 -1.68 -7.28
C ALA A 287 8.90 -1.96 -7.53
N SER A 288 8.60 -2.60 -8.66
CA SER A 288 7.26 -2.94 -9.15
C SER A 288 6.31 -3.33 -8.02
N PHE A 289 5.22 -2.58 -7.87
CA PHE A 289 4.00 -3.09 -7.26
C PHE A 289 3.76 -4.50 -7.81
N ARG A 290 3.63 -5.52 -6.94
CA ARG A 290 3.70 -6.94 -7.37
C ARG A 290 2.82 -7.13 -8.60
N THR A 291 3.35 -7.70 -9.68
CA THR A 291 2.66 -7.82 -10.97
C THR A 291 1.22 -8.37 -10.83
N GLY A 292 1.00 -9.29 -9.87
CA GLY A 292 -0.34 -9.82 -9.56
C GLY A 292 -1.31 -8.81 -8.92
N TRP A 293 -0.83 -7.90 -8.07
CA TRP A 293 -1.65 -6.81 -7.53
C TRP A 293 -1.87 -5.71 -8.55
N LEU A 294 -0.90 -5.46 -9.44
CA LEU A 294 -1.01 -4.44 -10.47
C LEU A 294 -2.18 -4.72 -11.43
N PHE A 295 -2.36 -5.99 -11.82
CA PHE A 295 -3.50 -6.39 -12.65
C PHE A 295 -4.83 -6.18 -11.92
N ALA A 296 -4.92 -6.62 -10.66
CA ALA A 296 -6.13 -6.45 -9.85
C ALA A 296 -6.47 -4.96 -9.62
N GLY A 297 -5.45 -4.12 -9.37
CA GLY A 297 -5.59 -2.69 -9.17
C GLY A 297 -5.99 -1.96 -10.45
N THR A 298 -5.46 -2.40 -11.58
CA THR A 298 -5.87 -1.92 -12.91
C THR A 298 -7.33 -2.27 -13.20
N ASN A 299 -7.75 -3.51 -12.91
CA ASN A 299 -9.14 -3.92 -13.09
C ASN A 299 -10.09 -3.12 -12.20
N TYR A 300 -9.70 -2.91 -10.93
CA TYR A 300 -10.42 -2.04 -10.01
C TYR A 300 -10.55 -0.61 -10.54
N ARG A 301 -9.45 0.02 -10.95
CA ARG A 301 -9.44 1.37 -11.52
C ARG A 301 -10.41 1.47 -12.71
N ARG A 302 -10.31 0.54 -13.66
CA ARG A 302 -11.17 0.51 -14.86
C ARG A 302 -12.64 0.24 -14.56
N MET A 303 -12.96 -0.45 -13.47
CA MET A 303 -14.34 -0.74 -13.06
C MET A 303 -14.95 0.40 -12.23
N CYS A 304 -14.22 0.93 -11.26
CA CYS A 304 -14.75 1.84 -10.22
C CYS A 304 -14.58 3.32 -10.53
N GLU A 305 -13.49 3.74 -11.19
CA GLU A 305 -13.24 5.14 -11.51
C GLU A 305 -14.37 5.76 -12.37
N PRO A 306 -14.95 5.05 -13.36
CA PRO A 306 -16.17 5.52 -14.04
C PRO A 306 -17.33 5.88 -13.11
N LEU A 307 -17.50 5.16 -11.99
CA LEU A 307 -18.57 5.43 -11.02
C LEU A 307 -18.26 6.64 -10.14
N ASP A 308 -16.98 6.91 -9.86
CA ASP A 308 -16.55 8.16 -9.20
C ASP A 308 -16.75 9.37 -10.13
N ILE A 309 -16.43 9.21 -11.42
CA ILE A 309 -16.67 10.23 -12.45
C ILE A 309 -18.16 10.52 -12.58
N ALA A 310 -19.01 9.48 -12.63
CA ALA A 310 -20.46 9.64 -12.67
C ALA A 310 -20.96 10.48 -11.49
N GLU A 311 -20.50 10.18 -10.27
CA GLU A 311 -20.87 10.93 -9.07
C GLU A 311 -20.37 12.38 -9.10
N TYR A 312 -19.16 12.61 -9.61
CA TYR A 312 -18.53 13.92 -9.71
C TYR A 312 -19.32 14.86 -10.63
N TYR A 313 -19.60 14.42 -11.86
CA TYR A 313 -20.34 15.22 -12.83
C TYR A 313 -21.84 15.32 -12.51
N ASN A 314 -22.43 14.34 -11.81
CA ASN A 314 -23.80 14.47 -11.31
C ASN A 314 -23.96 15.61 -10.28
N LYS A 315 -22.88 15.97 -9.57
CA LYS A 315 -22.85 17.15 -8.67
C LYS A 315 -22.67 18.48 -9.42
N GLY A 316 -22.57 18.46 -10.75
CA GLY A 316 -22.35 19.66 -11.57
C GLY A 316 -20.91 20.19 -11.54
N LEU A 317 -19.96 19.40 -11.05
CA LEU A 317 -18.54 19.74 -11.04
C LEU A 317 -17.91 19.53 -12.44
N LYS A 318 -16.77 20.16 -12.71
CA LYS A 318 -16.04 20.12 -13.99
C LYS A 318 -14.55 19.87 -13.75
N ASP A 319 -13.82 19.45 -14.79
CA ASP A 319 -12.36 19.30 -14.71
C ASP A 319 -11.91 18.22 -13.69
N TYR A 320 -12.50 17.02 -13.81
CA TYR A 320 -12.21 15.89 -12.91
C TYR A 320 -10.72 15.54 -12.84
N ILE A 321 -10.00 15.57 -13.97
CA ILE A 321 -8.59 15.14 -14.04
C ILE A 321 -7.71 15.97 -13.09
N ASN A 322 -7.91 17.28 -13.08
CA ASN A 322 -7.07 18.20 -12.29
C ASN A 322 -7.64 18.40 -10.88
N GLN A 323 -8.96 18.49 -10.72
CA GLN A 323 -9.59 18.93 -9.47
C GLN A 323 -10.26 17.81 -8.67
N GLY A 324 -10.68 16.72 -9.33
CA GLY A 324 -11.53 15.70 -8.73
C GLY A 324 -10.88 14.33 -8.52
N ARG A 325 -9.81 14.02 -9.25
CA ARG A 325 -9.29 12.66 -9.37
C ARG A 325 -8.53 12.18 -8.12
N PRO A 326 -9.01 11.13 -7.42
CA PRO A 326 -8.37 10.56 -6.24
C PRO A 326 -6.91 10.11 -6.46
N LYS A 327 -6.09 10.24 -5.41
CA LYS A 327 -4.66 9.89 -5.43
C LYS A 327 -4.42 8.43 -5.80
N HIS A 328 -5.20 7.50 -5.24
CA HIS A 328 -4.98 6.07 -5.44
C HIS A 328 -5.14 5.64 -6.91
N TYR A 329 -6.07 6.24 -7.66
CA TYR A 329 -6.20 5.96 -9.11
C TYR A 329 -4.99 6.46 -9.91
N LYS A 330 -4.49 7.66 -9.58
CA LYS A 330 -3.29 8.24 -10.22
C LYS A 330 -2.08 7.33 -10.01
N GLN A 331 -1.87 6.85 -8.79
CA GLN A 331 -0.77 5.94 -8.44
C GLN A 331 -0.89 4.59 -9.16
N LEU A 332 -2.07 3.98 -9.15
CA LEU A 332 -2.31 2.70 -9.85
C LEU A 332 -2.09 2.81 -11.37
N GLU A 333 -2.44 3.95 -11.97
CA GLU A 333 -2.17 4.20 -13.39
C GLU A 333 -0.67 4.41 -13.66
N GLN A 334 0.01 5.17 -12.80
CA GLN A 334 1.45 5.42 -12.92
C GLN A 334 2.25 4.11 -12.83
N TRP A 335 1.98 3.27 -11.84
CA TRP A 335 2.66 1.98 -11.70
C TRP A 335 2.41 1.05 -12.89
N LEU A 336 1.26 1.15 -13.55
CA LEU A 336 1.00 0.39 -14.77
C LEU A 336 1.91 0.87 -15.90
N LYS A 337 1.98 2.19 -16.14
CA LYS A 337 2.82 2.80 -17.19
C LYS A 337 4.30 2.48 -17.02
N GLU A 338 4.80 2.42 -15.78
CA GLU A 338 6.18 2.04 -15.46
C GLU A 338 6.52 0.60 -15.86
N THR A 339 5.51 -0.27 -16.00
CA THR A 339 5.68 -1.69 -16.37
C THR A 339 5.37 -2.00 -17.83
N GLU A 340 4.68 -1.11 -18.54
CA GLU A 340 4.27 -1.31 -19.93
C GLU A 340 5.45 -1.08 -20.90
N LYS A 341 5.65 -2.03 -21.83
CA LYS A 341 6.53 -1.87 -22.99
C LYS A 341 5.76 -1.19 -24.14
N PRO A 342 6.43 -0.52 -25.09
CA PRO A 342 5.75 0.23 -26.15
C PRO A 342 4.75 -0.64 -26.93
N ALA A 343 3.61 -0.01 -27.26
CA ALA A 343 2.45 -0.65 -27.85
C ALA A 343 2.78 -1.40 -29.15
N SER A 344 2.30 -2.64 -29.25
CA SER A 344 2.24 -3.42 -30.48
C SER A 344 0.81 -3.38 -31.04
N ASN A 345 0.65 -3.67 -32.34
CA ASN A 345 -0.66 -3.74 -32.98
C ASN A 345 -1.63 -4.64 -32.18
N PRO A 346 -2.94 -4.30 -32.13
CA PRO A 346 -3.91 -5.05 -31.34
C PRO A 346 -3.93 -6.51 -31.78
N SER A 347 -3.66 -7.41 -30.84
CA SER A 347 -3.68 -8.85 -31.10
C SER A 347 -5.08 -9.30 -31.53
N GLN A 348 -5.15 -10.34 -32.36
CA GLN A 348 -6.44 -10.89 -32.82
C GLN A 348 -7.33 -11.33 -31.64
N LEU A 349 -6.72 -11.78 -30.54
CA LEU A 349 -7.37 -12.07 -29.26
C LEU A 349 -8.01 -10.84 -28.61
N LYS A 350 -7.37 -9.66 -28.70
CA LYS A 350 -7.95 -8.41 -28.17
C LYS A 350 -9.23 -8.05 -28.91
N LYS A 351 -9.23 -8.18 -30.24
CA LYS A 351 -10.40 -7.91 -31.09
C LYS A 351 -11.58 -8.84 -30.77
N GLN A 352 -11.32 -10.14 -30.61
CA GLN A 352 -12.37 -11.13 -30.31
C GLN A 352 -12.98 -10.96 -28.91
N ASN A 353 -12.21 -10.45 -27.94
CA ASN A 353 -12.65 -10.33 -26.55
C ASN A 353 -13.22 -8.96 -26.16
N VAL A 354 -13.28 -8.00 -27.11
CA VAL A 354 -13.70 -6.61 -26.83
C VAL A 354 -15.10 -6.50 -26.21
N ALA A 355 -16.00 -7.44 -26.50
CA ALA A 355 -17.34 -7.49 -25.90
C ALA A 355 -17.34 -7.65 -24.36
N SER A 356 -16.26 -8.20 -23.82
CA SER A 356 -16.05 -8.48 -22.39
C SER A 356 -14.99 -7.57 -21.74
N SER A 357 -14.29 -6.75 -22.52
CA SER A 357 -13.23 -5.89 -22.00
C SER A 357 -13.78 -4.62 -21.34
N LEU A 358 -13.13 -4.19 -20.26
CA LEU A 358 -13.29 -2.84 -19.75
C LEU A 358 -12.55 -1.84 -20.63
N THR A 359 -13.03 -0.60 -20.67
CA THR A 359 -12.31 0.49 -21.33
C THR A 359 -10.94 0.66 -20.70
N GLU A 360 -9.90 0.71 -21.52
CA GLU A 360 -8.51 0.74 -21.05
C GLU A 360 -8.19 2.05 -20.31
N ASP A 361 -8.70 3.14 -20.87
CA ASP A 361 -8.73 4.46 -20.25
C ASP A 361 -9.92 4.57 -19.29
N SER A 362 -9.62 4.55 -17.99
CA SER A 362 -10.64 4.66 -16.95
C SER A 362 -11.24 6.07 -16.83
N CYS A 363 -10.57 7.08 -17.40
CA CYS A 363 -11.05 8.46 -17.49
C CYS A 363 -11.90 8.72 -18.74
N PHE A 364 -12.19 7.73 -19.58
CA PHE A 364 -12.99 7.89 -20.80
C PHE A 364 -14.26 8.72 -20.60
N TRP A 365 -15.01 8.46 -19.53
CA TRP A 365 -16.25 9.18 -19.26
C TRP A 365 -16.06 10.65 -18.90
N VAL A 366 -14.89 11.06 -18.38
CA VAL A 366 -14.55 12.48 -18.22
C VAL A 366 -14.60 13.18 -19.57
N HIS A 367 -13.95 12.59 -20.57
CA HIS A 367 -13.89 13.15 -21.91
C HIS A 367 -15.29 13.24 -22.56
N VAL A 368 -16.17 12.26 -22.30
CA VAL A 368 -17.57 12.32 -22.74
C VAL A 368 -18.30 13.50 -22.09
N GLU A 369 -18.18 13.69 -20.78
CA GLU A 369 -18.87 14.77 -20.07
C GLU A 369 -18.39 16.16 -20.52
N GLU A 370 -17.07 16.36 -20.66
CA GLU A 370 -16.51 17.62 -21.17
C GLU A 370 -16.90 17.88 -22.63
N ALA A 371 -17.02 16.83 -23.45
CA ALA A 371 -17.52 16.95 -24.82
C ALA A 371 -19.01 17.36 -24.85
N ARG A 372 -19.85 16.84 -23.95
CA ARG A 372 -21.25 17.26 -23.83
C ARG A 372 -21.38 18.71 -23.37
N ILE A 373 -20.57 19.12 -22.39
CA ILE A 373 -20.49 20.53 -21.97
C ILE A 373 -20.10 21.41 -23.16
N SER A 374 -19.18 20.96 -24.01
CA SER A 374 -18.81 21.68 -25.24
C SER A 374 -19.98 21.76 -26.24
N CYS A 375 -20.79 20.71 -26.39
CA CYS A 375 -22.01 20.75 -27.20
C CYS A 375 -23.05 21.75 -26.65
N GLU A 376 -23.24 21.80 -25.34
CA GLU A 376 -24.13 22.74 -24.67
C GLU A 376 -23.70 24.19 -24.89
N LEU A 377 -22.40 24.49 -24.76
CA LEU A 377 -21.82 25.82 -25.01
C LEU A 377 -21.99 26.26 -26.47
N LEU A 378 -21.81 25.35 -27.44
CA LEU A 378 -22.04 25.66 -28.86
C LEU A 378 -23.51 25.93 -29.17
N SER A 379 -24.42 25.27 -28.47
CA SER A 379 -25.86 25.43 -28.62
C SER A 379 -26.40 26.66 -27.86
N SER A 380 -25.66 27.15 -26.87
CA SER A 380 -26.03 28.31 -26.07
C SER A 380 -25.89 29.63 -26.84
N ARG A 381 -26.87 30.51 -26.63
CA ARG A 381 -26.85 31.87 -27.16
C ARG A 381 -25.95 32.80 -26.35
N GLU A 382 -25.64 32.44 -25.10
CA GLU A 382 -24.90 33.26 -24.15
C GLU A 382 -23.38 33.07 -24.23
N SER A 383 -22.92 32.02 -24.93
CA SER A 383 -21.48 31.74 -25.07
C SER A 383 -20.79 32.68 -26.05
N SER A 384 -19.61 33.15 -25.66
CA SER A 384 -18.76 34.05 -26.44
C SER A 384 -18.17 33.37 -27.67
N ILE A 385 -17.67 34.17 -28.62
CA ILE A 385 -17.05 33.66 -29.86
C ILE A 385 -15.80 32.81 -29.53
N GLY A 386 -14.99 33.24 -28.57
CA GLY A 386 -13.79 32.51 -28.14
C GLY A 386 -14.12 31.16 -27.49
N GLU A 387 -15.16 31.11 -26.65
CA GLU A 387 -15.63 29.86 -26.05
C GLU A 387 -16.17 28.90 -27.11
N LYS A 388 -16.91 29.41 -28.09
CA LYS A 388 -17.42 28.58 -29.19
C LYS A 388 -16.29 27.98 -30.02
N GLU A 389 -15.26 28.75 -30.34
CA GLU A 389 -14.13 28.21 -31.11
C GLU A 389 -13.34 27.15 -30.32
N SER A 390 -13.12 27.39 -29.02
CA SER A 390 -12.51 26.40 -28.11
C SER A 390 -13.34 25.12 -28.02
N SER A 391 -14.68 25.23 -27.87
CA SER A 391 -15.57 24.07 -27.85
C SER A 391 -15.55 23.26 -29.14
N LYS A 392 -15.43 23.91 -30.33
CA LYS A 392 -15.26 23.17 -31.59
C LYS A 392 -13.96 22.38 -31.59
N HIS A 393 -12.85 23.01 -31.20
CA HIS A 393 -11.55 22.35 -31.11
C HIS A 393 -11.60 21.13 -30.19
N ASN A 394 -12.16 21.28 -28.99
CA ASN A 394 -12.29 20.20 -28.02
C ASN A 394 -13.12 19.02 -28.57
N LEU A 395 -14.18 19.30 -29.34
CA LEU A 395 -15.00 18.25 -29.96
C LEU A 395 -14.23 17.49 -31.06
N VAL A 396 -13.42 18.17 -31.86
CA VAL A 396 -12.55 17.53 -32.86
C VAL A 396 -11.49 16.66 -32.18
N GLU A 397 -10.87 17.14 -31.11
CA GLU A 397 -9.92 16.35 -30.32
C GLU A 397 -10.58 15.12 -29.71
N PHE A 398 -11.77 15.28 -29.14
CA PHE A 398 -12.54 14.16 -28.58
C PHE A 398 -12.90 13.12 -29.65
N GLU A 399 -13.28 13.56 -30.85
CA GLU A 399 -13.58 12.67 -31.98
C GLU A 399 -12.37 11.83 -32.39
N ASN A 400 -11.20 12.47 -32.51
CA ASN A 400 -9.94 11.79 -32.80
C ASN A 400 -9.53 10.81 -31.68
N TYR A 401 -9.72 11.20 -30.43
CA TYR A 401 -9.48 10.36 -29.26
C TYR A 401 -10.34 9.09 -29.29
N VAL A 402 -11.65 9.23 -29.49
CA VAL A 402 -12.58 8.08 -29.58
C VAL A 402 -12.20 7.16 -30.74
N LEU A 403 -11.89 7.73 -31.91
CA LEU A 403 -11.48 6.97 -33.08
C LEU A 403 -10.19 6.17 -32.80
N SER A 404 -9.21 6.76 -32.09
CA SER A 404 -7.96 6.10 -31.71
C SER A 404 -8.20 4.91 -30.77
N LEU A 405 -9.12 5.05 -29.80
CA LEU A 405 -9.49 3.97 -28.89
C LEU A 405 -10.19 2.84 -29.63
N MET A 406 -11.09 3.16 -30.55
CA MET A 406 -11.78 2.17 -31.35
C MET A 406 -10.81 1.40 -32.27
N LYS A 407 -9.84 2.08 -32.91
CA LYS A 407 -8.80 1.43 -33.74
C LYS A 407 -7.99 0.41 -32.93
N ASN A 408 -7.72 0.73 -31.67
CA ASN A 408 -6.95 -0.11 -30.75
C ASN A 408 -7.78 -1.13 -29.98
N TYR A 409 -9.09 -1.23 -30.25
CA TYR A 409 -10.04 -2.06 -29.50
C TYR A 409 -9.91 -1.84 -27.97
N ALA A 410 -9.70 -0.58 -27.58
CA ALA A 410 -9.38 -0.15 -26.23
C ALA A 410 -10.59 0.41 -25.46
N VAL A 411 -11.76 0.50 -26.10
CA VAL A 411 -13.00 0.99 -25.49
C VAL A 411 -14.06 -0.11 -25.44
N SER A 412 -14.82 -0.16 -24.34
CA SER A 412 -15.93 -1.10 -24.16
C SER A 412 -17.08 -0.79 -25.14
N PRO A 413 -17.70 -1.80 -25.77
CA PRO A 413 -18.86 -1.58 -26.65
C PRO A 413 -20.10 -1.01 -25.93
N GLU A 414 -20.10 -0.98 -24.60
CA GLU A 414 -21.20 -0.38 -23.82
C GLU A 414 -21.38 1.11 -24.06
N ILE A 415 -20.36 1.80 -24.58
CA ILE A 415 -20.51 3.20 -24.98
C ILE A 415 -21.56 3.37 -26.09
N PHE A 416 -21.84 2.32 -26.88
CA PHE A 416 -22.82 2.36 -27.98
C PHE A 416 -24.24 1.94 -27.55
N LEU A 417 -24.49 1.74 -26.25
CA LEU A 417 -25.83 1.40 -25.78
C LEU A 417 -26.80 2.59 -26.02
N PRO A 418 -28.06 2.34 -26.40
CA PRO A 418 -28.97 3.40 -26.86
C PRO A 418 -29.18 4.57 -25.89
N GLN A 419 -29.09 4.30 -24.59
CA GLN A 419 -29.28 5.29 -23.51
C GLN A 419 -27.96 5.74 -22.87
N SER A 420 -26.80 5.40 -23.45
CA SER A 420 -25.52 5.81 -22.89
C SER A 420 -25.29 7.32 -23.05
N SER A 421 -24.54 7.94 -22.14
CA SER A 421 -24.15 9.35 -22.26
C SER A 421 -23.33 9.63 -23.52
N PHE A 422 -22.57 8.64 -24.02
CA PHE A 422 -21.87 8.76 -25.30
C PHE A 422 -22.84 8.81 -26.49
N MET A 423 -23.90 8.00 -26.49
CA MET A 423 -24.92 8.05 -27.54
C MET A 423 -25.80 9.31 -27.45
N LEU A 424 -25.96 9.87 -26.25
CA LEU A 424 -26.58 11.19 -26.07
C LEU A 424 -25.70 12.30 -26.64
N TRP A 425 -24.40 12.30 -26.30
CA TRP A 425 -23.41 13.20 -26.90
C TRP A 425 -23.44 13.12 -28.43
N TRP A 426 -23.44 11.91 -29.00
CA TRP A 426 -23.48 11.75 -30.46
C TRP A 426 -24.70 12.41 -31.09
N LYS A 427 -25.89 12.27 -30.49
CA LYS A 427 -27.12 12.93 -30.98
C LYS A 427 -27.01 14.46 -30.90
N GLU A 428 -26.48 14.98 -29.80
CA GLU A 428 -26.25 16.42 -29.61
C GLU A 428 -25.24 16.96 -30.65
N TYR A 429 -24.16 16.23 -30.88
CA TYR A 429 -23.10 16.59 -31.81
C TYR A 429 -23.53 16.48 -33.27
N GLU A 430 -24.28 15.44 -33.64
CA GLU A 430 -24.86 15.28 -34.98
C GLU A 430 -25.76 16.47 -35.34
N GLU A 431 -26.55 16.96 -34.38
CA GLU A 431 -27.38 18.15 -34.56
C GLU A 431 -26.56 19.43 -34.76
N ILE A 432 -25.42 19.57 -34.08
CA ILE A 432 -24.49 20.70 -34.26
C ILE A 432 -23.87 20.67 -35.65
N ILE A 433 -23.45 19.50 -36.12
CA ILE A 433 -22.92 19.29 -37.49
C ILE A 433 -24.01 19.63 -38.51
N ARG A 434 -25.24 19.11 -38.32
CA ARG A 434 -26.38 19.35 -39.22
C ARG A 434 -26.74 20.83 -39.34
N LYS A 435 -26.58 21.60 -38.26
CA LYS A 435 -26.79 23.06 -38.23
C LYS A 435 -25.65 23.86 -38.89
N GLY A 436 -24.57 23.19 -39.35
CA GLY A 436 -23.42 23.85 -39.99
C GLY A 436 -22.52 24.61 -39.02
N ILE A 437 -22.64 24.38 -37.71
CA ILE A 437 -21.88 25.12 -36.68
C ILE A 437 -20.38 24.75 -36.75
N MET A 438 -20.06 23.51 -37.13
CA MET A 438 -18.68 23.04 -37.35
C MET A 438 -18.10 23.49 -38.72
N GLY A 439 -18.90 24.14 -39.57
CA GLY A 439 -18.54 24.53 -40.93
C GLY A 439 -19.14 23.60 -42.00
N ALA A 440 -19.45 24.15 -43.17
CA ALA A 440 -20.18 23.46 -44.24
C ALA A 440 -19.42 22.29 -44.88
N ALA A 441 -18.10 22.23 -44.70
CA ALA A 441 -17.22 21.17 -45.20
C ALA A 441 -16.74 20.22 -44.09
N TYR A 442 -17.33 20.27 -42.89
CA TYR A 442 -16.90 19.42 -41.78
C TYR A 442 -17.15 17.94 -42.10
N TYR A 443 -16.07 17.17 -42.08
CA TYR A 443 -16.07 15.73 -42.32
C TYR A 443 -15.18 15.07 -41.26
N SER A 444 -15.63 13.93 -40.75
CA SER A 444 -14.80 13.12 -39.88
C SER A 444 -15.12 11.62 -39.99
N PRO A 445 -14.11 10.74 -39.94
CA PRO A 445 -14.30 9.29 -40.05
C PRO A 445 -15.23 8.71 -38.97
N LEU A 446 -15.21 9.24 -37.74
CA LEU A 446 -16.11 8.77 -36.69
C LEU A 446 -17.57 9.15 -37.02
N THR A 447 -17.80 10.38 -37.49
CA THR A 447 -19.13 10.84 -37.94
C THR A 447 -19.75 9.89 -38.97
N ASP A 448 -18.98 9.45 -39.97
CA ASP A 448 -19.46 8.51 -41.00
C ASP A 448 -19.73 7.11 -40.44
N LEU A 449 -18.86 6.64 -39.55
CA LEU A 449 -19.01 5.36 -38.85
C LEU A 449 -20.29 5.34 -38.00
N MET A 450 -20.59 6.45 -37.31
CA MET A 450 -21.77 6.61 -36.49
C MET A 450 -23.05 6.72 -37.32
N LYS A 451 -23.05 7.49 -38.43
CA LYS A 451 -24.19 7.61 -39.35
C LYS A 451 -24.52 6.30 -40.06
N SER A 452 -23.50 5.59 -40.53
CA SER A 452 -23.65 4.27 -41.17
C SER A 452 -24.05 3.15 -40.20
N ARG A 453 -24.02 3.43 -38.89
CA ARG A 453 -24.24 2.45 -37.80
C ARG A 453 -23.24 1.29 -37.83
N SER A 454 -22.08 1.48 -38.44
CA SER A 454 -21.02 0.47 -38.54
C SER A 454 -20.47 0.06 -37.18
N TYR A 455 -20.60 0.90 -36.15
CA TYR A 455 -20.23 0.58 -34.76
C TYR A 455 -20.92 -0.67 -34.20
N GLN A 456 -22.03 -1.13 -34.78
CA GLN A 456 -22.69 -2.38 -34.38
C GLN A 456 -21.79 -3.61 -34.56
N ASN A 457 -20.86 -3.57 -35.52
CA ASN A 457 -19.88 -4.63 -35.77
C ASN A 457 -18.66 -4.55 -34.84
N TYR A 458 -18.56 -3.51 -33.99
CA TYR A 458 -17.42 -3.34 -33.08
C TYR A 458 -17.36 -4.46 -32.05
N ALA A 459 -18.52 -4.84 -31.46
CA ALA A 459 -18.58 -5.85 -30.41
C ALA A 459 -18.18 -7.26 -30.89
N THR A 460 -18.27 -7.53 -32.19
CA THR A 460 -17.88 -8.81 -32.79
C THR A 460 -16.41 -8.85 -33.24
N GLY A 461 -15.67 -7.75 -33.07
CA GLY A 461 -14.29 -7.63 -33.55
C GLY A 461 -14.17 -7.44 -35.06
N GLY A 462 -15.29 -7.24 -35.76
CA GLY A 462 -15.38 -7.18 -37.23
C GLY A 462 -15.38 -5.76 -37.80
N LEU A 463 -15.14 -4.74 -36.98
CA LEU A 463 -15.13 -3.35 -37.44
C LEU A 463 -13.75 -2.98 -38.00
N GLU A 464 -13.69 -2.74 -39.30
CA GLU A 464 -12.54 -2.11 -39.96
C GLU A 464 -12.71 -0.60 -39.90
N ILE A 465 -11.73 0.07 -39.27
CA ILE A 465 -11.73 1.53 -39.11
C ILE A 465 -10.64 2.05 -40.04
N PRO A 466 -10.98 2.91 -41.03
CA PRO A 466 -10.03 3.47 -42.00
C PRO A 466 -8.84 4.18 -41.37
#